data_AF-A0A7W1AHG8-F1
#
_entry.id   AF-A0A7W1AHG8-F1
#
_cell.length_a   1.000
_cell.length_b   1.000
_cell.length_c   1.000
_cell.angle_alpha   90.00
_cell.angle_beta   90.00
_cell.angle_gamma   90.00
#
_symmetry.space_group_name_H-M   'P 1'
#
loop_
_entity.id
_entity.type
_entity.pdbx_description
1 polymer ?
#
loop_
_entity_poly.entity_id
_entity_poly.type
_entity_poly.pdbx_seq_one_letter_code
_entity_poly.pdbx_strand_id
1 'polypeptide(L)'
;LVEKVGPDVLYVPFPFDLHKDHREIFHSLSVAWRPTNPKGRAIREIYCYEVLSETHWNIPYVEPGYLPSAWVDISAHLDTKLRALACYESQLRPSPDTRSIEAVRALAVLRGHMMGFAAAEAFVTVRLLR
;
A
#
# COMPACT_ATOMS: atom_id res chain seq x y z
N LEU A 1 -10.39 12.78 -11.33
CA LEU A 1 -8.96 12.40 -11.35
C LEU A 1 -8.70 11.18 -12.21
N VAL A 2 -9.32 10.02 -11.92
CA VAL A 2 -9.14 8.77 -12.68
C VAL A 2 -9.32 8.95 -14.18
N GLU A 3 -10.37 9.65 -14.63
CA GLU A 3 -10.59 9.89 -16.05
C GLU A 3 -9.52 10.77 -16.71
N LYS A 4 -8.97 11.74 -15.97
CA LYS A 4 -7.93 12.65 -16.44
C LYS A 4 -6.58 11.95 -16.57
N VAL A 5 -6.24 11.10 -15.61
CA VAL A 5 -4.98 10.35 -15.60
C VAL A 5 -5.03 9.15 -16.53
N GLY A 6 -6.19 8.48 -16.64
CA GLY A 6 -6.36 7.25 -17.42
C GLY A 6 -5.41 6.13 -17.00
N PRO A 7 -5.36 5.74 -15.70
CA PRO A 7 -4.34 4.81 -15.22
C PRO A 7 -4.62 3.36 -15.63
N ASP A 8 -3.55 2.62 -15.95
CA ASP A 8 -3.59 1.17 -16.12
C ASP A 8 -3.53 0.43 -14.76
N VAL A 9 -2.86 1.03 -13.77
CA VAL A 9 -2.64 0.47 -12.43
C VAL A 9 -3.15 1.44 -11.36
N LEU A 10 -3.87 0.93 -10.37
CA LEU A 10 -4.28 1.68 -9.18
C LEU A 10 -3.68 1.09 -7.91
N TYR A 11 -3.06 1.94 -7.10
CA TYR A 11 -2.66 1.65 -5.73
C TYR A 11 -3.60 2.39 -4.78
N VAL A 12 -4.16 1.68 -3.80
CA VAL A 12 -5.12 2.21 -2.83
C VAL A 12 -4.80 1.77 -1.41
N PRO A 13 -5.26 2.49 -0.36
CA PRO A 13 -5.08 2.01 1.01
C PRO A 13 -5.77 0.65 1.21
N PHE A 14 -5.20 -0.18 2.08
CA PHE A 14 -5.90 -1.36 2.57
C PHE A 14 -7.12 -0.95 3.41
N PRO A 15 -8.34 -1.44 3.11
CA PRO A 15 -9.56 -0.93 3.74
C PRO A 15 -9.77 -1.38 5.21
N PHE A 16 -8.94 -2.29 5.72
CA PHE A 16 -9.04 -2.84 7.07
C PHE A 16 -7.79 -2.47 7.89
N ASP A 17 -7.56 -1.17 8.01
CA ASP A 17 -6.59 -0.60 8.94
C ASP A 17 -7.25 0.29 10.00
N LEU A 18 -6.48 0.77 10.97
CA LEU A 18 -6.99 1.57 12.08
C LEU A 18 -7.65 2.89 11.63
N HIS A 19 -7.23 3.45 10.48
CA HIS A 19 -7.61 4.79 10.08
C HIS A 19 -8.81 4.75 9.12
N LYS A 20 -10.00 5.05 9.65
CA LYS A 20 -11.27 4.97 8.89
C LYS A 20 -11.24 5.70 7.54
N ASP A 21 -10.51 6.80 7.42
CA ASP A 21 -10.39 7.55 6.16
C ASP A 21 -9.80 6.70 5.03
N HIS A 22 -8.87 5.77 5.33
CA HIS A 22 -8.31 4.85 4.35
C HIS A 22 -9.38 3.93 3.77
N ARG A 23 -10.31 3.47 4.63
CA ARG A 23 -11.48 2.68 4.22
C ARG A 23 -12.41 3.47 3.32
N GLU A 24 -12.71 4.71 3.66
CA GLU A 24 -13.60 5.56 2.85
C GLU A 24 -12.96 5.93 1.50
N ILE A 25 -11.64 6.15 1.45
CA ILE A 25 -10.89 6.34 0.20
C ILE A 25 -10.98 5.10 -0.67
N PHE A 26 -10.75 3.90 -0.11
CA PHE A 26 -10.87 2.64 -0.84
C PHE A 26 -12.27 2.49 -1.46
N HIS A 27 -13.33 2.68 -0.66
CA HIS A 27 -14.71 2.57 -1.14
C HIS A 27 -15.03 3.60 -2.21
N SER A 28 -14.58 4.84 -2.04
CA SER A 28 -14.80 5.92 -3.00
C SER A 28 -14.13 5.62 -4.35
N LEU A 29 -12.90 5.10 -4.34
CA LEU A 29 -12.22 4.70 -5.58
C LEU A 29 -12.84 3.43 -6.18
N SER A 30 -13.47 2.56 -5.39
CA SER A 30 -14.11 1.34 -5.90
C SER A 30 -15.21 1.60 -6.92
N VAL A 31 -15.89 2.73 -6.78
CA VAL A 31 -16.87 3.26 -7.73
C VAL A 31 -16.23 3.51 -9.10
N ALA A 32 -14.98 4.00 -9.13
CA ALA A 32 -14.28 4.38 -10.34
C ALA A 32 -13.76 3.17 -11.14
N TRP A 33 -13.34 2.09 -10.48
CA TRP A 33 -12.82 0.90 -11.17
C TRP A 33 -13.87 -0.16 -11.52
N ARG A 34 -15.16 0.12 -11.31
CA ARG A 34 -16.24 -0.83 -11.66
C ARG A 34 -16.13 -1.28 -13.13
N PRO A 35 -16.22 -2.58 -13.42
CA PRO A 35 -16.13 -3.09 -14.79
C PRO A 35 -17.34 -2.74 -15.66
N THR A 36 -18.35 -2.07 -15.09
CA THR A 36 -19.59 -1.68 -15.77
C THR A 36 -19.40 -0.52 -16.74
N ASN A 37 -18.32 0.26 -16.64
CA ASN A 37 -18.04 1.37 -17.56
C ASN A 37 -16.66 1.20 -18.26
N PRO A 38 -16.47 1.81 -19.46
CA PRO A 38 -15.23 1.65 -20.22
C PRO A 38 -13.97 2.10 -19.48
N LYS A 39 -14.07 3.13 -18.63
CA LYS A 39 -12.93 3.67 -17.87
C LYS A 39 -12.48 2.70 -16.78
N GLY A 40 -13.43 2.13 -16.04
CA GLY A 40 -13.16 1.12 -15.04
C GLY A 40 -12.61 -0.18 -15.63
N ARG A 41 -13.00 -0.53 -16.87
CA ARG A 41 -12.41 -1.66 -17.61
C ARG A 41 -10.99 -1.40 -18.12
N ALA A 42 -10.61 -0.14 -18.34
CA ALA A 42 -9.27 0.22 -18.76
C ALA A 42 -8.23 0.00 -17.65
N ILE A 43 -8.63 0.08 -16.37
CA ILE A 43 -7.75 -0.21 -15.24
C ILE A 43 -7.52 -1.72 -15.15
N ARG A 44 -6.30 -2.15 -15.48
CA ARG A 44 -5.88 -3.56 -15.57
C ARG A 44 -5.52 -4.14 -14.20
N GLU A 45 -4.94 -3.33 -13.34
CA GLU A 45 -4.37 -3.79 -12.06
C GLU A 45 -4.81 -2.89 -10.92
N ILE A 46 -5.18 -3.50 -9.79
CA ILE A 46 -5.59 -2.80 -8.58
C ILE A 46 -4.97 -3.50 -7.38
N TYR A 47 -4.23 -2.73 -6.58
CA TYR A 47 -3.48 -3.19 -5.44
C TYR A 47 -3.78 -2.36 -4.20
N CYS A 48 -3.91 -3.01 -3.04
CA CYS A 48 -3.89 -2.33 -1.76
C CYS A 48 -2.46 -2.28 -1.20
N TYR A 49 -2.04 -1.14 -0.67
CA TYR A 49 -0.79 -0.99 0.08
C TYR A 49 -1.03 -1.01 1.60
N GLU A 50 0.00 -1.42 2.34
CA GLU A 50 0.04 -1.33 3.81
C GLU A 50 0.60 0.02 4.27
N VAL A 51 0.07 0.51 5.39
CA VAL A 51 0.58 1.66 6.14
C VAL A 51 1.03 1.15 7.50
N LEU A 52 2.34 1.14 7.75
CA LEU A 52 2.92 0.50 8.94
C LEU A 52 2.36 1.04 10.27
N SER A 53 1.96 2.32 10.32
CA SER A 53 1.36 2.91 11.52
C SER A 53 -0.13 2.60 11.70
N GLU A 54 -0.78 1.85 10.81
CA GLU A 54 -2.23 1.63 10.85
C GLU A 54 -2.61 0.18 10.53
N THR A 55 -2.08 -0.40 9.45
CA THR A 55 -2.52 -1.67 8.85
C THR A 55 -2.38 -2.89 9.76
N HIS A 56 -1.43 -2.88 10.69
CA HIS A 56 -1.16 -4.01 11.58
C HIS A 56 -1.77 -3.85 12.98
N TRP A 57 -2.58 -2.80 13.19
CA TRP A 57 -3.34 -2.59 14.42
C TRP A 57 -4.83 -2.94 14.28
N ASN A 58 -5.22 -3.52 13.14
CA ASN A 58 -6.56 -4.05 12.95
C ASN A 58 -6.83 -5.21 13.91
N ILE A 59 -8.11 -5.45 14.25
CA ILE A 59 -8.47 -6.46 15.24
C ILE A 59 -8.44 -7.83 14.56
N PRO A 60 -7.49 -8.73 14.91
CA PRO A 60 -7.40 -10.03 14.26
C PRO A 60 -8.69 -10.83 14.46
N TYR A 61 -9.05 -11.66 13.48
CA TYR A 61 -10.27 -12.49 13.44
C TYR A 61 -11.60 -11.73 13.33
N VAL A 62 -11.66 -10.46 13.75
CA VAL A 62 -12.82 -9.59 13.56
C VAL A 62 -12.73 -8.91 12.19
N GLU A 63 -11.55 -8.43 11.83
CA GLU A 63 -11.27 -7.80 10.54
C GLU A 63 -10.27 -8.64 9.73
N PRO A 64 -10.35 -8.64 8.38
CA PRO A 64 -9.36 -9.29 7.55
C PRO A 64 -7.95 -8.73 7.82
N GLY A 65 -6.99 -9.62 8.09
CA GLY A 65 -5.58 -9.25 8.19
C GLY A 65 -4.96 -8.89 6.85
N TYR A 66 -3.85 -8.16 6.89
CA TYR A 66 -3.07 -7.85 5.70
C TYR A 66 -2.26 -9.07 5.25
N LEU A 67 -2.72 -9.73 4.18
CA LEU A 67 -2.10 -10.91 3.59
C LEU A 67 -1.62 -10.58 2.16
N PRO A 68 -0.36 -10.14 1.99
CA PRO A 68 0.13 -9.73 0.68
C PRO A 68 0.09 -10.86 -0.34
N SER A 69 -0.19 -10.51 -1.60
CA SER A 69 -0.22 -11.42 -2.75
C SER A 69 0.57 -10.91 -3.95
N ALA A 70 1.15 -9.72 -3.86
CA ALA A 70 2.04 -9.14 -4.86
C ALA A 70 3.20 -8.43 -4.17
N TRP A 71 4.39 -8.45 -4.79
CA TRP A 71 5.60 -7.80 -4.29
C TRP A 71 6.28 -7.04 -5.41
N VAL A 72 6.81 -5.86 -5.08
CA VAL A 72 7.62 -5.05 -5.98
C VAL A 72 9.02 -4.94 -5.37
N ASP A 73 10.04 -5.37 -6.09
CA ASP A 73 11.44 -5.17 -5.70
C ASP A 73 11.76 -3.67 -5.69
N ILE A 74 12.07 -3.15 -4.50
CA ILE A 74 12.49 -1.75 -4.30
C ILE A 74 13.93 -1.66 -3.82
N SER A 75 14.75 -2.70 -4.01
CA SER A 75 16.14 -2.74 -3.56
C SER A 75 16.94 -1.54 -4.03
N ALA A 76 16.79 -1.15 -5.31
CA ALA A 76 17.43 0.04 -5.88
C ALA A 76 16.77 1.38 -5.45
N HIS A 77 15.61 1.34 -4.80
CA HIS A 77 14.77 2.50 -4.51
C HIS A 77 14.54 2.74 -3.01
N LEU A 78 15.04 1.87 -2.13
CA LEU A 78 14.81 1.93 -0.69
C LEU A 78 15.24 3.27 -0.10
N ASP A 79 16.42 3.77 -0.44
CA ASP A 79 16.89 5.05 0.10
C ASP A 79 16.07 6.24 -0.43
N THR A 80 15.55 6.18 -1.65
CA THR A 80 14.63 7.19 -2.18
C THR A 80 13.33 7.20 -1.39
N LYS A 81 12.76 6.03 -1.10
CA LYS A 81 11.57 5.89 -0.25
C LYS A 81 11.79 6.50 1.13
N LEU A 82 12.92 6.20 1.78
CA LEU A 82 13.22 6.69 3.12
C LEU A 82 13.48 8.20 3.14
N ARG A 83 14.13 8.75 2.11
CA ARG A 83 14.26 10.22 1.96
C ARG A 83 12.91 10.89 1.75
N ALA A 84 12.02 10.30 0.95
CA ALA A 84 10.67 10.83 0.75
C ALA A 84 9.87 10.84 2.07
N LEU A 85 9.98 9.79 2.89
CA LEU A 85 9.38 9.75 4.22
C LEU A 85 9.99 10.83 5.14
N ALA A 86 11.30 11.05 5.06
CA ALA A 86 12.00 12.05 5.86
C ALA A 86 11.50 13.49 5.64
N CYS A 87 10.88 13.78 4.49
CA CYS A 87 10.28 15.09 4.22
C CYS A 87 9.04 15.40 5.09
N TYR A 88 8.42 14.39 5.71
CA TYR A 88 7.24 14.57 6.58
C TYR A 88 7.65 14.80 8.04
N GLU A 89 8.51 15.80 8.29
CA GLU A 89 9.18 16.05 9.58
C GLU A 89 8.22 16.04 10.78
N SER A 90 7.05 16.67 10.66
CA SER A 90 6.04 16.73 11.74
C SER A 90 5.37 15.39 12.06
N GLN A 91 5.45 14.42 11.16
CA GLN A 91 4.81 13.10 11.30
C GLN A 91 5.82 12.02 11.72
N LEU A 92 7.11 12.27 11.54
CA LEU A 92 8.17 11.37 11.94
C LEU A 92 8.26 11.29 13.46
N ARG A 93 8.58 10.09 13.94
CA ARG A 93 8.84 9.82 15.34
C ARG A 93 10.13 9.02 15.48
N PRO A 94 10.87 9.19 16.58
CA PRO A 94 12.03 8.35 16.84
C PRO A 94 11.62 6.89 17.03
N SER A 95 12.55 5.98 16.75
CA SER A 95 12.41 4.57 17.11
C SER A 95 12.10 4.43 18.61
N PRO A 96 11.21 3.50 19.04
CA PRO A 96 10.66 2.35 18.31
C PRO A 96 9.30 2.58 17.63
N ASP A 97 8.91 3.82 17.34
CA ASP A 97 7.61 4.10 16.72
C ASP A 97 7.53 3.59 15.27
N THR A 98 6.34 3.15 14.83
CA THR A 98 6.08 2.64 13.47
C THR A 98 6.26 3.68 12.37
N ARG A 99 6.26 4.97 12.72
CA ARG A 99 6.56 6.09 11.82
C ARG A 99 8.05 6.45 11.76
N SER A 100 8.91 5.70 12.45
CA SER A 100 10.35 5.89 12.36
C SER A 100 10.91 5.38 11.03
N ILE A 101 11.98 6.03 10.54
CA ILE A 101 12.73 5.61 9.36
C ILE A 101 13.25 4.17 9.51
N GLU A 102 13.63 3.80 10.74
CA GLU A 102 14.09 2.46 11.07
C GLU A 102 12.98 1.42 10.88
N ALA A 103 11.78 1.65 11.42
CA ALA A 103 10.66 0.72 11.29
C ALA A 103 10.25 0.53 9.82
N VAL A 104 10.19 1.61 9.04
CA VAL A 104 9.84 1.53 7.60
C VAL A 104 10.91 0.79 6.80
N ARG A 105 12.20 0.99 7.13
CA ARG A 105 13.30 0.22 6.53
C ARG A 105 13.18 -1.27 6.89
N ALA A 106 12.92 -1.58 8.15
CA ALA A 106 12.80 -2.96 8.63
C ALA A 106 11.66 -3.71 7.93
N LEU A 107 10.49 -3.07 7.76
CA LEU A 107 9.38 -3.65 7.01
C LEU A 107 9.78 -3.96 5.56
N ALA A 108 10.38 -2.99 4.86
CA ALA A 108 10.79 -3.17 3.47
C ALA A 108 11.78 -4.33 3.30
N VAL A 109 12.75 -4.45 4.21
CA VAL A 109 13.72 -5.56 4.22
C VAL A 109 13.02 -6.90 4.48
N LEU A 110 12.13 -6.96 5.46
CA LEU A 110 11.37 -8.18 5.76
C LEU A 110 10.56 -8.65 4.54
N ARG A 111 9.81 -7.73 3.91
CA ARG A 111 9.02 -8.03 2.70
C ARG A 111 9.92 -8.47 1.54
N GLY A 112 11.09 -7.86 1.39
CA GLY A 112 12.08 -8.23 0.37
C GLY A 112 12.61 -9.63 0.57
N HIS A 113 13.13 -9.92 1.77
CA HIS A 113 13.74 -11.21 2.07
C HIS A 113 12.77 -12.38 1.93
N MET A 114 11.47 -12.19 2.23
CA MET A 114 10.43 -13.20 1.98
C MET A 114 10.35 -13.64 0.51
N MET A 115 10.78 -12.80 -0.42
CA MET A 115 10.73 -13.04 -1.87
C MET A 115 12.12 -13.13 -2.53
N GLY A 116 13.20 -13.10 -1.74
CA GLY A 116 14.58 -13.14 -2.25
C GLY A 116 15.13 -11.80 -2.75
N PHE A 117 14.50 -10.67 -2.42
CA PHE A 117 15.01 -9.31 -2.71
C PHE A 117 15.67 -8.69 -1.48
N ALA A 118 16.54 -7.70 -1.65
CA ALA A 118 17.09 -6.96 -0.50
C ALA A 118 16.05 -6.07 0.18
N ALA A 119 15.09 -5.54 -0.58
CA ALA A 119 13.91 -4.84 -0.06
C ALA A 119 12.74 -4.93 -1.03
N ALA A 120 11.51 -5.00 -0.51
CA ALA A 120 10.30 -4.97 -1.32
C ALA A 120 9.17 -4.17 -0.66
N GLU A 121 8.23 -3.71 -1.47
CA GLU A 121 6.89 -3.35 -1.01
C GLU A 121 5.94 -4.49 -1.32
N ALA A 122 5.06 -4.80 -0.38
CA ALA A 122 4.11 -5.89 -0.48
C ALA A 122 2.68 -5.34 -0.57
N PHE A 123 1.87 -5.93 -1.44
CA PHE A 123 0.54 -5.46 -1.79
C PHE A 123 -0.49 -6.58 -1.74
N VAL A 124 -1.75 -6.23 -1.48
CA VAL A 124 -2.90 -7.14 -1.67
C VAL A 124 -3.52 -6.89 -3.04
N THR A 125 -3.57 -7.90 -3.88
CA THR A 125 -4.21 -7.81 -5.21
C THR A 125 -5.73 -7.78 -5.08
N VAL A 126 -6.38 -6.72 -5.59
CA VAL A 126 -7.84 -6.59 -5.69
C VAL A 126 -8.34 -7.07 -7.05
N ARG A 127 -7.62 -6.71 -8.12
CA ARG A 127 -7.92 -7.16 -9.49
C ARG A 127 -6.63 -7.20 -10.31
N LEU A 128 -6.48 -8.25 -11.11
CA LEU A 128 -5.40 -8.41 -12.08
C LEU A 128 -5.98 -8.96 -13.39
N LEU A 129 -5.88 -8.19 -14.46
CA LEU A 129 -6.27 -8.61 -15.81
C LEU A 129 -5.02 -8.88 -16.65
N ARG A 130 -4.79 -10.15 -16.97
CA ARG A 130 -3.72 -10.60 -17.87
C ARG A 130 -4.19 -10.56 -19.31
#